data_AF-A0A932IZZ0-F1
#
_entry.id   AF-A0A932IZZ0-F1
#
_cell.length_a   1.000
_cell.length_b   1.000
_cell.length_c   1.000
_cell.angle_alpha   90.00
_cell.angle_beta   90.00
_cell.angle_gamma   90.00
#
_symmetry.space_group_name_H-M   'P 1'
#
loop_
_entity.id
_entity.type
_entity.pdbx_description
1 polymer ?
#
loop_
_entity_poly.entity_id
_entity_poly.type
_entity_poly.pdbx_seq_one_letter_code
_entity_poly.pdbx_strand_id
1 'polypeptide(L)'
;MDPFDSPPPDGGTQVPASTAPYVAAVRPFHAVSADDHHPVARVRLTNGLTYLSWHHVRHDDLANVTHRPVTYWIHIDQHARDVVARIRELTATGAVPQVMCFTELRHHIDPNNGWTPAIAALPPEDWAAVQYRVTDILRSD
;
A
#
# COMPACT_ATOMS: atom_id res chain seq x y z
N MET A 1 -46.84 37.75 13.92
CA MET A 1 -45.39 37.50 13.81
C MET A 1 -45.16 36.23 14.60
N ASP A 2 -45.17 35.09 13.91
CA ASP A 2 -44.96 33.76 14.49
C ASP A 2 -43.52 33.31 14.19
N PRO A 3 -42.72 32.94 15.20
CA PRO A 3 -41.30 32.63 15.03
C PRO A 3 -41.04 31.11 15.09
N PHE A 4 -41.64 30.29 14.24
CA PHE A 4 -41.30 28.86 14.15
C PHE A 4 -41.56 28.31 12.74
N ASP A 5 -40.69 28.67 11.80
CA ASP A 5 -40.51 27.93 10.56
C ASP A 5 -39.06 27.41 10.57
N SER A 6 -38.88 26.23 11.17
CA SER A 6 -37.61 25.50 11.08
C SER A 6 -37.69 24.58 9.87
N PRO A 7 -36.77 24.66 8.89
CA PRO A 7 -36.68 23.63 7.87
C PRO A 7 -36.31 22.28 8.53
N PRO A 8 -36.74 21.14 7.95
CA PRO A 8 -36.48 19.83 8.54
C PRO A 8 -34.97 19.60 8.64
N PRO A 9 -34.51 18.75 9.59
CA PRO A 9 -33.13 18.31 9.55
C PRO A 9 -32.96 17.53 8.24
N ASP A 10 -32.08 18.00 7.37
CA ASP A 10 -31.52 17.19 6.30
C ASP A 10 -30.90 15.96 6.99
N GLY A 11 -31.71 14.90 7.07
CA GLY A 11 -31.29 13.53 7.29
C GLY A 11 -30.52 13.01 6.07
N GLY A 12 -29.63 13.86 5.52
CA GLY A 12 -28.56 13.45 4.67
C GLY A 12 -27.68 12.57 5.53
N THR A 13 -27.92 11.27 5.46
CA THR A 13 -26.94 10.23 5.73
C THR A 13 -25.62 10.79 5.23
N GLN A 14 -24.75 11.19 6.16
CA GLN A 14 -23.42 11.67 5.84
C GLN A 14 -22.73 10.43 5.27
N VAL A 15 -22.83 10.28 3.94
CA VAL A 15 -22.05 9.30 3.19
C VAL A 15 -20.63 9.57 3.67
N PRO A 16 -19.94 8.60 4.29
CA PRO A 16 -18.60 8.86 4.80
C PRO A 16 -17.82 9.48 3.65
N ALA A 17 -17.26 10.68 3.88
CA ALA A 17 -16.52 11.41 2.88
C ALA A 17 -15.63 10.40 2.16
N SER A 18 -15.88 10.15 0.87
CA SER A 18 -15.08 9.18 0.12
C SER A 18 -13.65 9.67 0.19
N THR A 19 -12.86 9.05 1.05
CA THR A 19 -11.42 9.32 1.18
C THR A 19 -10.86 9.25 -0.23
N ALA A 20 -10.26 10.35 -0.68
CA ALA A 20 -9.66 10.41 -2.01
C ALA A 20 -8.73 9.19 -2.17
N PRO A 21 -8.82 8.47 -3.29
CA PRO A 21 -7.98 7.30 -3.51
C PRO A 21 -6.51 7.72 -3.40
N TYR A 22 -5.75 7.02 -2.58
CA TYR A 22 -4.31 7.24 -2.43
C TYR A 22 -3.53 6.02 -2.88
N VAL A 23 -2.24 6.22 -3.15
CA VAL A 23 -1.34 5.17 -3.62
C VAL A 23 -1.09 4.17 -2.50
N ALA A 24 -1.59 2.95 -2.67
CA ALA A 24 -1.40 1.86 -1.72
C ALA A 24 -0.02 1.23 -1.89
N ALA A 25 0.30 0.84 -3.13
CA ALA A 25 1.54 0.14 -3.42
C ALA A 25 1.97 0.41 -4.87
N VAL A 26 3.28 0.47 -5.07
CA VAL A 26 3.87 0.56 -6.41
C VAL A 26 4.82 -0.63 -6.60
N ARG A 27 4.56 -1.44 -7.63
CA ARG A 27 5.51 -2.42 -8.15
C ARG A 27 6.33 -1.75 -9.24
N PRO A 28 7.57 -1.29 -8.99
CA PRO A 28 8.32 -0.48 -9.94
C PRO A 28 8.62 -1.22 -11.24
N PHE A 29 8.94 -2.51 -11.18
CA PHE A 29 9.22 -3.33 -12.37
C PHE A 29 8.12 -4.37 -12.52
N HIS A 30 7.00 -3.98 -13.11
CA HIS A 30 5.90 -4.91 -13.34
C HIS A 30 5.88 -5.45 -14.77
N ALA A 31 6.07 -4.58 -15.76
CA ALA A 31 6.12 -4.96 -17.17
C ALA A 31 7.05 -4.01 -17.94
N VAL A 32 7.18 -4.27 -19.22
CA VAL A 32 7.84 -3.42 -20.19
C VAL A 32 6.78 -2.97 -21.20
N SER A 33 6.72 -1.68 -21.51
CA SER A 33 5.78 -1.13 -22.50
C SER A 33 6.00 -1.81 -23.85
N ALA A 34 4.94 -2.29 -24.49
CA ALA A 34 5.03 -2.97 -25.78
C ALA A 34 5.45 -2.01 -26.91
N ASP A 35 5.06 -0.75 -26.82
CA ASP A 35 5.33 0.26 -27.83
C ASP A 35 6.79 0.74 -27.80
N ASP A 36 7.31 1.06 -26.61
CA ASP A 36 8.59 1.78 -26.49
C ASP A 36 9.66 1.00 -25.71
N HIS A 37 9.36 -0.21 -25.24
CA HIS A 37 10.24 -1.03 -24.39
C HIS A 37 10.70 -0.35 -23.08
N HIS A 38 10.00 0.69 -22.63
CA HIS A 38 10.30 1.36 -21.36
C HIS A 38 9.73 0.59 -20.16
N PRO A 39 10.41 0.60 -19.00
CA PRO A 39 9.90 -0.04 -17.80
C PRO A 39 8.63 0.64 -17.30
N VAL A 40 7.62 -0.16 -16.96
CA VAL A 40 6.37 0.32 -16.37
C VAL A 40 6.17 -0.23 -14.96
N ALA A 41 5.76 0.67 -14.08
CA ALA A 41 5.35 0.37 -12.72
C ALA A 41 3.85 0.04 -12.68
N ARG A 42 3.46 -0.88 -11.80
CA ARG A 42 2.04 -1.07 -11.45
C ARG A 42 1.74 -0.27 -10.20
N VAL A 43 0.87 0.72 -10.32
CA VAL A 43 0.38 1.54 -9.20
C VAL A 43 -0.98 1.00 -8.77
N ARG A 44 -1.13 0.68 -7.48
CA ARG A 44 -2.40 0.29 -6.86
C ARG A 44 -2.95 1.43 -6.02
N LEU A 45 -4.25 1.68 -6.16
CA LEU A 45 -4.97 2.70 -5.40
C LEU A 45 -5.88 2.06 -4.35
N THR A 46 -6.00 2.72 -3.20
CA THR A 46 -6.86 2.33 -2.08
C THR A 46 -7.59 3.55 -1.50
N ASN A 47 -8.75 3.34 -0.90
CA ASN A 47 -9.39 4.34 -0.01
C ASN A 47 -9.05 4.12 1.47
N GLY A 48 -8.08 3.23 1.76
CA GLY A 48 -7.71 2.81 3.11
C GLY A 48 -8.57 1.69 3.70
N LEU A 49 -9.65 1.30 3.02
CA LEU A 49 -10.51 0.18 3.41
C LEU A 49 -10.44 -0.96 2.40
N THR A 50 -10.37 -0.65 1.11
CA THR A 50 -10.33 -1.62 0.02
C THR A 50 -9.45 -1.16 -1.13
N TYR A 51 -8.94 -2.13 -1.89
CA TYR A 51 -8.32 -1.85 -3.18
C TYR A 51 -9.37 -1.40 -4.18
N LEU A 52 -9.13 -0.26 -4.82
CA LEU A 52 -10.07 0.33 -5.77
C LEU A 52 -9.71 -0.07 -7.20
N SER A 53 -8.43 0.06 -7.56
CA SER A 53 -7.97 -0.17 -8.93
C SER A 53 -6.45 -0.32 -8.98
N TRP A 54 -5.96 -0.73 -10.15
CA TRP A 54 -4.55 -0.67 -10.50
C TRP A 54 -4.39 -0.21 -11.94
N HIS A 55 -3.25 0.41 -12.25
CA HIS A 55 -2.91 0.85 -13.60
C HIS A 55 -1.39 0.79 -13.81
N HIS A 56 -0.97 0.69 -15.07
CA HIS A 56 0.44 0.80 -15.45
C HIS A 56 0.82 2.27 -15.60
N VAL A 57 1.98 2.64 -15.07
CA VAL A 57 2.53 4.00 -15.13
C VAL A 57 3.99 3.89 -15.56
N ARG A 58 4.40 4.70 -16.53
CA ARG A 58 5.82 4.79 -16.91
C ARG A 58 6.63 5.34 -15.75
N HIS A 59 7.90 4.98 -15.67
CA HIS A 59 8.79 5.52 -14.64
C HIS A 59 8.88 7.05 -14.69
N ASP A 60 8.86 7.63 -15.89
CA ASP A 60 8.90 9.07 -16.12
C ASP A 60 7.67 9.80 -15.56
N ASP A 61 6.49 9.16 -15.63
CA ASP A 61 5.21 9.74 -15.16
C ASP A 61 4.91 9.46 -13.68
N LEU A 62 5.69 8.58 -13.06
CA LEU A 62 5.40 8.06 -11.72
C LEU A 62 5.41 9.16 -10.66
N ALA A 63 6.30 10.16 -10.80
CA ALA A 63 6.34 11.31 -9.92
C ALA A 63 5.08 12.18 -10.01
N ASN A 64 4.50 12.29 -11.20
CA ASN A 64 3.26 13.07 -11.41
C ASN A 64 2.05 12.35 -10.82
N VAL A 65 1.99 11.02 -10.93
CA VAL A 65 0.86 10.22 -10.45
C VAL A 65 0.91 10.01 -8.93
N THR A 66 2.10 9.82 -8.37
CA THR A 66 2.27 9.39 -6.98
C THR A 66 2.83 10.46 -6.06
N HIS A 67 3.21 11.63 -6.59
CA HIS A 67 3.93 12.69 -5.90
C HIS A 67 5.27 12.24 -5.28
N ARG A 68 5.80 11.09 -5.74
CA ARG A 68 7.06 10.49 -5.29
C ARG A 68 7.86 9.99 -6.49
N PRO A 69 9.18 10.19 -6.51
CA PRO A 69 10.02 9.74 -7.63
C PRO A 69 10.09 8.21 -7.69
N VAL A 70 10.50 7.66 -8.85
CA VAL A 70 10.69 6.21 -9.00
C VAL A 70 11.71 5.61 -8.03
N THR A 71 12.76 6.35 -7.69
CA THR A 71 13.78 5.94 -6.73
C THR A 71 13.18 5.66 -5.34
N TYR A 72 12.20 6.45 -4.92
CA TYR A 72 11.46 6.21 -3.68
C TYR A 72 10.74 4.87 -3.72
N TRP A 73 9.98 4.60 -4.78
CA TRP A 73 9.24 3.34 -4.91
C TRP A 73 10.13 2.12 -5.07
N ILE A 74 11.31 2.26 -5.65
CA ILE A 74 12.34 1.21 -5.70
C ILE A 74 12.81 0.88 -4.28
N HIS A 75 13.08 1.87 -3.42
CA HIS A 75 13.47 1.63 -2.04
C HIS A 75 12.35 0.95 -1.23
N ILE A 76 11.09 1.39 -1.39
CA ILE A 76 9.94 0.73 -0.74
C ILE A 76 9.81 -0.73 -1.20
N ASP A 77 9.99 -1.01 -2.50
CA ASP A 77 9.93 -2.36 -3.07
C ASP A 77 11.09 -3.25 -2.60
N GLN A 78 12.28 -2.68 -2.36
CA GLN A 78 13.41 -3.40 -1.76
C GLN A 78 13.11 -3.78 -0.31
N HIS A 79 12.69 -2.82 0.52
CA HIS A 79 12.32 -3.09 1.91
C HIS A 79 11.18 -4.11 2.02
N ALA A 80 10.17 -4.02 1.15
CA ALA A 80 9.10 -4.99 1.12
C ALA A 80 9.58 -6.41 0.78
N ARG A 81 10.56 -6.55 -0.13
CA ARG A 81 11.17 -7.87 -0.41
C ARG A 81 11.95 -8.41 0.77
N ASP A 82 12.69 -7.57 1.48
CA ASP A 82 13.43 -7.98 2.69
C ASP A 82 12.46 -8.48 3.77
N VAL A 83 11.35 -7.78 3.98
CA VAL A 83 10.28 -8.20 4.90
C VAL A 83 9.68 -9.54 4.44
N VAL A 84 9.34 -9.69 3.16
CA VAL A 84 8.78 -10.95 2.63
C VAL A 84 9.77 -12.10 2.78
N ALA A 85 11.06 -11.89 2.49
CA ALA A 85 12.10 -12.90 2.69
C ALA A 85 12.13 -13.36 4.15
N ARG A 86 12.08 -12.42 5.09
CA ARG A 86 12.03 -12.75 6.52
C ARG A 86 10.75 -13.48 6.92
N ILE A 87 9.58 -13.08 6.41
CA ILE A 87 8.33 -13.81 6.64
C ILE A 87 8.45 -15.25 6.15
N ARG A 88 9.01 -15.46 4.94
CA ARG A 88 9.22 -16.79 4.37
C ARG A 88 10.16 -17.65 5.22
N GLU A 89 11.23 -17.08 5.78
CA GLU A 89 12.11 -17.76 6.73
C GLU A 89 11.37 -18.19 8.02
N LEU A 90 10.55 -17.29 8.57
CA LEU A 90 9.75 -17.59 9.76
C LEU A 90 8.70 -18.66 9.48
N THR A 91 8.10 -18.65 8.29
CA THR A 91 7.19 -19.71 7.85
C THR A 91 7.92 -21.05 7.66
N ALA A 92 9.11 -21.04 7.05
CA ALA A 92 9.91 -22.25 6.83
C ALA A 92 10.37 -22.90 8.15
N THR A 93 10.64 -22.09 9.17
CA THR A 93 11.02 -22.56 10.52
C THR A 93 9.81 -22.90 11.41
N GLY A 94 8.59 -22.69 10.94
CA GLY A 94 7.35 -22.95 11.68
C GLY A 94 7.05 -21.92 12.78
N ALA A 95 7.77 -20.81 12.83
CA ALA A 95 7.56 -19.74 13.80
C ALA A 95 6.27 -18.93 13.53
N VAL A 96 5.86 -18.85 12.26
CA VAL A 96 4.63 -18.18 11.81
C VAL A 96 3.96 -19.05 10.74
N PRO A 97 2.62 -19.20 10.70
CA PRO A 97 1.96 -19.89 9.59
C PRO A 97 2.13 -19.13 8.26
N GLN A 98 1.71 -19.74 7.16
CA GLN A 98 1.62 -19.03 5.88
C GLN A 98 0.55 -17.92 5.98
N VAL A 99 0.95 -16.69 5.72
CA VAL A 99 0.08 -15.50 5.75
C VAL A 99 -0.12 -14.93 4.35
N MET A 100 -1.33 -14.40 4.09
CA MET A 100 -1.71 -13.78 2.82
C MET A 100 -1.68 -12.26 2.87
N CYS A 101 -1.61 -11.68 4.07
CA CYS A 101 -1.59 -10.23 4.28
C CYS A 101 -0.61 -9.87 5.40
N PHE A 102 0.06 -8.71 5.30
CA PHE A 102 0.98 -8.27 6.35
C PHE A 102 0.28 -8.13 7.72
N THR A 103 -0.98 -7.67 7.72
CA THR A 103 -1.78 -7.50 8.94
C THR A 103 -2.03 -8.81 9.69
N GLU A 104 -1.89 -9.97 9.05
CA GLU A 104 -2.07 -11.27 9.71
C GLU A 104 -0.90 -11.59 10.66
N LEU A 105 0.29 -11.03 10.41
CA LEU A 105 1.47 -11.25 11.26
C LEU A 105 1.23 -10.86 12.72
N ARG A 106 0.40 -9.84 12.97
CA ARG A 106 0.08 -9.35 14.32
C ARG A 106 -0.55 -10.42 15.23
N HIS A 107 -1.08 -11.49 14.64
CA HIS A 107 -1.66 -12.61 15.39
C HIS A 107 -0.60 -13.63 15.85
N HIS A 108 0.65 -13.48 15.40
CA HIS A 108 1.73 -14.44 15.64
C HIS A 108 2.99 -13.77 16.21
N ILE A 109 3.34 -12.59 15.72
CA ILE A 109 4.52 -11.81 16.11
C ILE A 109 4.17 -10.33 16.21
N ASP A 110 5.00 -9.55 16.88
CA ASP A 110 4.92 -8.09 16.79
C ASP A 110 5.35 -7.66 15.37
N PRO A 111 4.45 -7.10 14.54
CA PRO A 111 4.75 -6.76 13.16
C PRO A 111 5.58 -5.49 13.03
N ASN A 112 5.86 -4.77 14.12
CA ASN A 112 6.70 -3.56 14.11
C ASN A 112 8.11 -3.82 14.66
N ASN A 113 8.42 -5.06 15.03
CA ASN A 113 9.69 -5.43 15.64
C ASN A 113 10.40 -6.54 14.85
N GLY A 114 11.72 -6.62 14.97
CA GLY A 114 12.52 -7.68 14.34
C GLY A 114 12.85 -7.46 12.86
N TRP A 115 12.64 -6.26 12.33
CA TRP A 115 13.09 -5.86 10.99
C TRP A 115 14.50 -5.28 11.01
N THR A 116 15.12 -5.13 9.84
CA THR A 116 16.43 -4.50 9.71
C THR A 116 16.39 -3.06 10.25
N PRO A 117 17.52 -2.50 10.74
CA PRO A 117 17.54 -1.14 11.27
C PRO A 117 17.11 -0.08 10.24
N ALA A 118 17.33 -0.33 8.96
CA ALA A 118 16.85 0.53 7.88
C ALA A 118 15.31 0.58 7.83
N ILE A 119 14.63 -0.56 8.01
CA ILE A 119 13.16 -0.65 8.03
C ILE A 119 12.61 -0.06 9.34
N ALA A 120 13.25 -0.35 10.47
CA ALA A 120 12.84 0.16 11.78
C ALA A 120 12.94 1.69 11.90
N ALA A 121 13.81 2.32 11.10
CA ALA A 121 13.97 3.77 11.05
C ALA A 121 13.02 4.47 10.05
N LEU A 122 12.19 3.74 9.33
CA LEU A 122 11.27 4.33 8.35
C LEU A 122 10.23 5.22 9.03
N PRO A 123 9.89 6.37 8.42
CA PRO A 123 8.75 7.16 8.89
C PRO A 123 7.44 6.37 8.71
N PRO A 124 6.38 6.71 9.48
CA PRO A 124 5.12 5.97 9.44
C PRO A 124 4.48 5.84 8.05
N GLU A 125 4.62 6.86 7.20
CA GLU A 125 4.12 6.86 5.83
C GLU A 125 4.83 5.82 4.96
N ASP A 126 6.16 5.80 4.99
CA ASP A 126 6.98 4.85 4.24
C ASP A 126 6.78 3.43 4.76
N TRP A 127 6.64 3.27 6.08
CA TRP A 127 6.34 1.97 6.66
C TRP A 127 4.97 1.46 6.20
N ALA A 128 3.95 2.31 6.14
CA ALA A 128 2.65 1.92 5.59
C ALA A 128 2.76 1.49 4.12
N ALA A 129 3.52 2.22 3.30
CA ALA A 129 3.77 1.85 1.91
C ALA A 129 4.48 0.49 1.79
N VAL A 130 5.45 0.19 2.67
CA VAL A 130 6.10 -1.13 2.75
C VAL A 130 5.09 -2.23 3.10
N GLN A 131 4.23 -2.03 4.11
CA GLN A 131 3.23 -3.03 4.51
C GLN A 131 2.24 -3.37 3.39
N TYR A 132 1.76 -2.36 2.66
CA TYR A 132 0.92 -2.57 1.49
C TYR A 132 1.66 -3.30 0.38
N ARG A 133 2.93 -2.96 0.15
CA ARG A 133 3.77 -3.63 -0.85
C ARG A 133 4.06 -5.09 -0.49
N VAL A 134 4.32 -5.40 0.78
CA VAL A 134 4.46 -6.78 1.29
C VAL A 134 3.19 -7.57 1.02
N THR A 135 2.03 -7.01 1.38
CA THR A 135 0.73 -7.65 1.11
C THR A 135 0.52 -7.89 -0.39
N ASP A 136 0.93 -6.95 -1.24
CA ASP A 136 0.88 -7.14 -2.69
C ASP A 136 1.74 -8.30 -3.17
N ILE A 137 2.96 -8.45 -2.63
CA ILE A 137 3.87 -9.56 -2.97
C ILE A 137 3.29 -10.89 -2.48
N LEU A 138 2.86 -10.99 -1.23
CA LEU A 138 2.30 -12.23 -0.64
C LEU A 138 1.06 -12.74 -1.39
N ARG A 139 0.28 -11.87 -2.02
CA ARG A 139 -0.91 -12.23 -2.81
C ARG A 139 -0.65 -12.46 -4.30
N SER A 140 0.50 -12.04 -4.79
CA SER A 140 0.85 -12.13 -6.22
C SER A 140 1.81 -13.29 -6.52
N ASP A 141 2.27 -14.00 -5.50
CA ASP A 141 3.14 -15.18 -5.55
C ASP A 141 2.27 -16.43 -5.31
#